data_AF-A0A1E8U520-F1
#
_entry.id   AF-A0A1E8U520-F1
#
_cell.length_a   1.000
_cell.length_b   1.000
_cell.length_c   1.000
_cell.angle_alpha   90.00
_cell.angle_beta   90.00
_cell.angle_gamma   90.00
#
_symmetry.space_group_name_H-M   'P 1'
#
loop_
_entity.id
_entity.type
_entity.pdbx_description
1 polymer ?
#
loop_
_entity_poly.entity_id
_entity_poly.type
_entity_poly.pdbx_seq_one_letter_code
_entity_poly.pdbx_strand_id
1 'polypeptide(L)' 'MSQIIEATHQPEQISDVASFESFERKKQFQFTLKPSNRKKLDEIAKAAGAKSASDYLDKLIENLSL' A
#
# COMPACT_ATOMS: atom_id res chain seq x y z
N MET A 1 -4.94 55.08 -31.06
CA MET A 1 -5.89 54.35 -30.21
C MET A 1 -5.89 52.90 -30.69
N SER A 2 -5.45 51.86 -30.01
CA SER A 2 -4.62 51.64 -28.81
C SER A 2 -4.07 50.23 -28.99
N GLN A 3 -2.81 50.03 -28.64
CA GLN A 3 -2.17 48.72 -28.58
C GLN A 3 -2.81 47.92 -27.45
N ILE A 4 -3.26 46.69 -27.72
CA ILE A 4 -3.65 45.75 -26.67
C ILE A 4 -2.42 44.88 -26.41
N ILE A 5 -1.86 45.08 -25.22
CA ILE A 5 -0.73 44.35 -24.65
C ILE A 5 -1.31 43.16 -23.87
N GLU A 6 -0.59 42.05 -23.89
CA GLU A 6 -0.34 41.19 -22.72
C GLU A 6 -1.52 40.41 -22.11
N ALA A 7 -1.45 39.08 -22.20
CA ALA A 7 -0.90 38.29 -21.11
C ALA A 7 -0.73 36.83 -21.56
N THR A 8 0.53 36.40 -21.56
CA THR A 8 0.99 35.02 -21.70
C THR A 8 0.32 34.17 -20.62
N HIS A 9 -0.63 33.31 -21.00
CA HIS A 9 -1.11 32.25 -20.12
C HIS A 9 -0.04 31.14 -20.10
N GLN A 10 0.93 31.28 -19.20
CA GLN A 10 1.73 30.14 -18.78
C GLN A 10 0.81 29.22 -17.96
N PRO A 11 0.68 27.92 -18.28
CA PRO A 11 0.11 26.99 -17.34
C PRO A 11 1.09 26.86 -16.17
N GLU A 12 0.66 27.35 -15.01
CA GLU A 12 1.33 27.19 -13.73
C GLU A 12 1.71 25.72 -13.56
N GLN A 13 3.02 25.47 -13.58
CA GLN A 13 3.60 24.18 -13.27
C GLN A 13 3.31 23.91 -11.79
N ILE A 14 2.35 23.02 -11.52
CA ILE A 14 2.10 22.49 -10.18
C ILE A 14 3.30 21.61 -9.85
N SER A 15 4.34 22.23 -9.30
CA SER A 15 5.51 21.57 -8.73
C SER A 15 5.28 21.32 -7.24
N ASP A 16 4.29 20.48 -6.91
CA ASP A 16 4.12 19.99 -5.55
C ASP A 16 4.79 18.62 -5.42
N VAL A 17 6.04 18.73 -4.98
CA VAL A 17 6.79 17.74 -4.21
C VAL A 17 5.89 17.00 -3.21
N ALA A 18 5.54 15.77 -3.55
CA ALA A 18 5.38 14.72 -2.57
C ALA A 18 6.35 13.60 -2.97
N SER A 19 7.50 13.56 -2.31
CA SER A 19 8.26 12.33 -2.17
C SER A 19 7.36 11.39 -1.36
N PHE A 20 6.41 10.77 -2.04
CA PHE A 20 5.73 9.60 -1.51
C PHE A 20 6.85 8.61 -1.28
N GLU A 21 7.17 8.35 -0.01
CA GLU A 21 7.81 7.08 0.35
C GLU A 21 7.12 6.03 -0.49
N SER A 22 7.90 5.30 -1.29
CA SER A 22 7.38 4.36 -2.27
C SER A 22 6.67 3.25 -1.50
N PHE A 23 5.39 3.43 -1.20
CA PHE A 23 4.56 2.44 -0.53
C PHE A 23 4.61 1.17 -1.36
N GLU A 24 5.14 0.10 -0.78
CA GLU A 24 5.19 -1.19 -1.47
C GLU A 24 3.75 -1.68 -1.67
N ARG A 25 3.39 -1.92 -2.93
CA ARG A 25 2.08 -2.47 -3.25
C ARG A 25 2.06 -3.96 -2.94
N LYS A 26 1.05 -4.39 -2.18
CA LYS A 26 0.78 -5.81 -1.97
C LYS A 26 0.54 -6.50 -3.31
N LYS A 27 1.22 -7.63 -3.53
CA LYS A 27 0.99 -8.53 -4.66
C LYS A 27 0.41 -9.83 -4.16
N GLN A 28 -0.43 -10.48 -4.97
CA GLN A 28 -0.94 -11.80 -4.64
C GLN A 28 0.22 -12.80 -4.56
N PHE A 29 0.26 -13.57 -3.48
CA PHE A 29 1.20 -14.68 -3.32
C PHE A 29 0.43 -15.95 -2.99
N GLN A 30 0.62 -17.01 -3.78
CA GLN A 30 -0.04 -18.29 -3.60
C GLN A 30 0.94 -19.31 -3.00
N PHE A 31 0.51 -19.97 -1.93
CA PHE A 31 1.25 -21.06 -1.31
C PHE A 31 0.29 -22.15 -0.84
N THR A 32 0.81 -23.36 -0.71
CA THR A 32 0.04 -24.53 -0.28
C THR A 32 0.34 -24.83 1.18
N LEU A 33 -0.71 -25.04 1.97
CA LEU A 33 -0.63 -25.51 3.35
C LEU A 33 -1.34 -26.84 3.50
N LYS A 34 -0.91 -27.64 4.49
CA LYS A 34 -1.74 -28.74 4.99
C LYS A 34 -3.08 -28.16 5.49
N PRO A 35 -4.22 -28.84 5.29
CA PRO A 35 -5.52 -28.34 5.74
C PRO A 35 -5.56 -28.01 7.25
N SER A 36 -4.88 -28.81 8.08
CA SER A 36 -4.75 -28.56 9.52
C SER A 36 -3.97 -27.29 9.84
N ASN A 37 -2.92 -26.98 9.09
CA ASN A 37 -2.15 -25.76 9.29
C ASN A 37 -2.92 -24.52 8.83
N ARG A 38 -3.70 -24.62 7.75
CA ARG A 38 -4.59 -23.54 7.31
C ARG A 38 -5.62 -23.20 8.40
N LYS A 39 -6.29 -24.22 8.97
CA LYS A 39 -7.24 -24.01 10.08
C LYS A 39 -6.60 -23.29 11.27
N LYS A 40 -5.41 -23.74 11.69
CA LYS A 40 -4.65 -23.09 12.77
C LYS A 40 -4.32 -21.63 12.44
N LEU A 41 -3.90 -21.33 11.21
CA LEU A 41 -3.62 -19.97 10.78
C LEU A 41 -4.86 -19.09 10.84
N ASP A 42 -6.01 -19.58 10.38
CA ASP A 42 -7.28 -18.86 10.45
C ASP A 42 -7.70 -18.56 11.90
N GLU A 43 -7.55 -19.53 12.80
CA GLU A 43 -7.83 -19.38 14.24
C GLU A 43 -6.91 -18.34 14.89
N ILE A 44 -5.60 -18.41 14.62
CA ILE A 44 -4.60 -17.46 15.15
C ILE A 44 -4.89 -16.05 14.63
N ALA A 45 -5.14 -15.89 13.33
CA ALA A 45 -5.45 -14.60 12.73
C ALA A 45 -6.71 -13.98 13.37
N LYS A 46 -7.76 -14.78 13.57
CA LYS A 46 -8.98 -14.34 14.25
C LYS A 46 -8.72 -13.95 15.70
N ALA A 47 -7.96 -14.75 16.45
CA ALA A 47 -7.61 -14.47 17.84
C ALA A 47 -6.77 -13.19 17.98
N ALA A 48 -5.92 -12.90 17.00
CA ALA A 48 -5.13 -11.66 16.92
C ALA A 48 -5.93 -10.44 16.43
N GLY A 49 -7.23 -10.59 16.13
CA GLY A 49 -8.06 -9.50 15.59
C GLY A 49 -7.70 -9.09 14.15
N ALA A 50 -6.99 -9.94 13.41
CA ALA A 50 -6.61 -9.66 12.03
C ALA A 50 -7.83 -9.80 11.09
N LYS A 51 -7.81 -9.03 10.00
CA LYS A 51 -8.91 -9.04 9.01
C LYS A 51 -8.96 -10.33 8.18
N SER A 52 -7.81 -10.97 8.01
CA SER A 52 -7.67 -12.24 7.29
C SER A 52 -6.34 -12.92 7.66
N ALA A 53 -6.19 -14.18 7.26
CA ALA A 53 -4.90 -14.89 7.37
C ALA A 53 -3.76 -14.15 6.64
N SER A 54 -4.02 -13.57 5.47
CA SER A 54 -3.01 -12.80 4.72
C SER A 54 -2.63 -11.50 5.43
N ASP A 55 -3.61 -10.77 6.00
CA ASP A 55 -3.33 -9.56 6.79
C ASP A 55 -2.50 -9.87 8.04
N TYR A 56 -2.79 -11.01 8.69
CA TYR A 56 -1.99 -11.48 9.82
C TYR A 56 -0.55 -11.81 9.41
N LEU A 57 -0.36 -12.57 8.32
CA LEU A 57 0.97 -12.94 7.84
C LEU A 57 1.81 -11.73 7.44
N ASP A 58 1.21 -10.77 6.74
CA ASP A 58 1.88 -9.55 6.28
C ASP A 58 2.45 -8.76 7.47
N LYS A 59 1.60 -8.49 8.48
CA LYS A 59 1.99 -7.82 9.72
C LYS A 59 2.98 -8.64 10.55
N LEU A 60 2.81 -9.96 10.60
CA LEU A 60 3.73 -10.83 11.31
C LEU A 60 5.13 -10.68 10.72
N ILE A 61 5.25 -10.71 9.38
CA ILE A 61 6.51 -10.59 8.66
C ILE A 61 7.14 -9.20 8.85
N GLU A 62 6.36 -8.12 8.79
CA GLU A 62 6.84 -6.76 9.10
C GLU A 62 7.50 -6.65 10.48
N ASN A 63 7.06 -7.46 11.45
CA ASN A 63 7.58 -7.46 12.82
C ASN A 63 8.69 -8.49 13.07
N LEU A 64 9.02 -9.36 12.11
CA LEU A 64 10.13 -10.29 12.24
C LEU A 64 11.45 -9.57 11.94
N SER A 65 12.34 -9.45 12.94
CA SER A 65 13.74 -9.08 12.70
C SER A 65 14.54 -10.32 12.30
N LEU A 66 15.35 -10.22 11.24
CA LEU A 66 16.35 -11.22 10.87
C LEU A 66 17.70 -10.94 11.53
#